data_AF-A0AAV6YKU8-F1
#
_entry.id   AF-A0AAV6YKU8-F1
#
_cell.length_a   1.000
_cell.length_b   1.000
_cell.length_c   1.000
_cell.angle_alpha   90.00
_cell.angle_beta   90.00
_cell.angle_gamma   90.00
#
_symmetry.space_group_name_H-M   'P 1'
#
loop_
_entity.id
_entity.type
_entity.pdbx_description
1 polymer ?
#
loop_
_entity_poly.entity_id
_entity_poly.type
_entity_poly.pdbx_seq_one_letter_code
_entity_poly.pdbx_strand_id
1 'polypeptide(L)'
;TAEEKVPVWYIMDEFGSRIQHSDEPTFATAPFYYIPHQLAYTILWPLRDMSNGEEVSRDYAYGESDPLIRSCLLLPWQSADLTHINHQTPEPSESHYQAIFDENKESLPLPVEPPLHDKSKVFKVYTDMQQVLNGVNHPRFVFTNNEKEADILFHFSHFKDYKTLSTERPHVLLNQFPCENLLTVKDCLASVSRRIGGAEGPRWLPRTFNLKTELPQFISYFKQREERGEDNHWICKPWNLARSLDTHVTTNLSYIIRQRESTPK
;
A
#
# COMPACT_ATOMS: atom_id res chain seq x y z
N THR A 1 3.34 17.86 -2.80
CA THR A 1 3.96 16.74 -2.05
C THR A 1 2.92 15.67 -1.75
N ALA A 2 3.28 14.48 -1.24
CA ALA A 2 2.29 13.49 -0.78
C ALA A 2 1.35 14.05 0.30
N GLU A 3 1.80 15.06 1.06
CA GLU A 3 1.00 15.82 2.04
C GLU A 3 -0.07 16.73 1.40
N GLU A 4 0.07 17.10 0.13
CA GLU A 4 -0.94 17.89 -0.60
C GLU A 4 -2.01 17.00 -1.26
N LYS A 5 -1.84 15.67 -1.20
CA LYS A 5 -2.74 14.67 -1.80
C LYS A 5 -3.48 13.87 -0.74
N VAL A 6 -3.94 14.51 0.33
CA VAL A 6 -4.76 13.83 1.34
C VAL A 6 -6.16 13.59 0.75
N PRO A 7 -6.66 12.34 0.74
CA PRO A 7 -8.01 12.08 0.27
C PRO A 7 -9.02 12.79 1.17
N VAL A 8 -9.91 13.57 0.55
CA VAL A 8 -10.99 14.26 1.26
C VAL A 8 -12.25 13.40 1.16
N TRP A 9 -12.75 12.97 2.32
CA TRP A 9 -14.08 12.39 2.43
C TRP A 9 -15.11 13.53 2.36
N TYR A 10 -16.07 13.41 1.45
CA TYR A 10 -17.22 14.31 1.38
C TYR A 10 -18.51 13.52 1.48
N ILE A 11 -19.56 14.21 1.91
CA ILE A 11 -20.92 13.68 1.97
C ILE A 11 -21.70 14.39 0.86
N MET A 12 -22.46 13.62 0.07
CA MET A 12 -23.36 14.20 -0.92
C MET A 12 -24.48 14.98 -0.23
N ASP A 13 -25.25 15.75 -0.97
CA ASP A 13 -26.46 16.39 -0.43
C ASP A 13 -27.50 15.35 0.06
N GLU A 14 -28.65 15.83 0.54
CA GLU A 14 -29.73 14.98 1.05
C GLU A 14 -30.19 13.94 0.01
N PHE A 15 -30.23 14.33 -1.27
CA PHE A 15 -30.63 13.45 -2.36
C PHE A 15 -29.57 12.37 -2.61
N GLY A 16 -28.31 12.77 -2.84
CA GLY A 16 -27.24 11.83 -3.12
C GLY A 16 -27.00 10.85 -1.97
N SER A 17 -27.12 11.31 -0.73
CA SER A 17 -26.97 10.48 0.47
C SER A 17 -28.09 9.45 0.65
N ARG A 18 -29.24 9.62 -0.02
CA ARG A 18 -30.38 8.67 0.00
C ARG A 18 -30.31 7.61 -1.10
N ILE A 19 -29.42 7.74 -2.07
CA ILE A 19 -29.28 6.77 -3.17
C ILE A 19 -28.88 5.41 -2.60
N GLN A 20 -29.77 4.43 -2.76
CA GLN A 20 -29.58 3.08 -2.24
C GLN A 20 -28.74 2.21 -3.17
N HIS A 21 -28.27 1.11 -2.62
CA HIS A 21 -27.60 0.07 -3.38
C HIS A 21 -28.59 -0.73 -4.23
N SER A 22 -28.25 -1.03 -5.48
CA SER A 22 -28.84 -2.11 -6.28
C SER A 22 -27.74 -2.80 -7.10
N ASP A 23 -27.80 -4.12 -7.22
CA ASP A 23 -26.95 -4.89 -8.17
C ASP A 23 -27.36 -4.64 -9.63
N GLU A 24 -28.59 -4.18 -9.86
CA GLU A 24 -29.12 -3.71 -11.15
C GLU A 24 -29.42 -2.20 -11.03
N PRO A 25 -28.38 -1.33 -11.01
CA PRO A 25 -28.53 0.08 -10.70
C PRO A 25 -29.24 0.86 -11.80
N THR A 26 -30.01 1.88 -11.42
CA THR A 26 -30.65 2.80 -12.36
C THR A 26 -29.73 3.92 -12.81
N PHE A 27 -28.75 4.29 -11.99
CA PHE A 27 -27.81 5.38 -12.24
C PHE A 27 -26.37 4.98 -11.89
N ALA A 28 -25.43 5.68 -12.51
CA ALA A 28 -24.04 5.71 -12.07
C ALA A 28 -23.68 7.08 -11.49
N THR A 29 -22.71 7.08 -10.58
CA THR A 29 -22.15 8.29 -9.98
C THR A 29 -20.65 8.32 -10.10
N ALA A 30 -20.07 9.49 -10.35
CA ALA A 30 -18.62 9.69 -10.26
C ALA A 30 -18.27 11.04 -9.63
N PRO A 31 -17.21 11.11 -8.81
CA PRO A 31 -16.63 12.38 -8.41
C PRO A 31 -16.01 13.08 -9.63
N PHE A 32 -16.23 14.38 -9.75
CA PHE A 32 -15.73 15.20 -10.84
C PHE A 32 -15.23 16.54 -10.32
N TYR A 33 -13.95 16.84 -10.53
CA TYR A 33 -13.38 18.13 -10.16
C TYR A 33 -13.45 19.09 -11.33
N TYR A 34 -14.27 20.13 -11.21
CA TYR A 34 -14.43 21.14 -12.25
C TYR A 34 -13.46 22.30 -12.03
N ILE A 35 -12.37 22.30 -12.80
CA ILE A 35 -11.25 23.26 -12.68
C ILE A 35 -11.71 24.73 -12.68
N PRO A 36 -12.61 25.19 -13.57
CA PRO A 36 -12.99 26.61 -13.61
C PRO A 36 -13.65 27.11 -12.32
N HIS A 37 -14.40 26.25 -11.62
CA HIS A 37 -15.00 26.61 -10.33
C HIS A 37 -14.11 26.25 -9.13
N GLN A 38 -13.06 25.45 -9.34
CA GLN A 38 -12.25 24.87 -8.26
C GLN A 38 -13.12 24.11 -7.25
N LEU A 39 -14.13 23.40 -7.75
CA LEU A 39 -15.10 22.65 -6.93
C LEU A 39 -15.22 21.20 -7.40
N ALA A 40 -15.40 20.31 -6.43
CA ALA A 40 -15.76 18.91 -6.68
C ALA A 40 -17.28 18.76 -6.73
N TYR A 41 -17.76 18.04 -7.73
CA TYR A 41 -19.15 17.66 -7.92
C TYR A 41 -19.26 16.13 -7.90
N THR A 42 -20.44 15.62 -7.57
CA THR A 42 -20.82 14.25 -7.94
C THR A 42 -21.68 14.34 -9.18
N ILE A 43 -21.21 13.80 -10.31
CA ILE A 43 -22.05 13.67 -11.50
C ILE A 43 -22.87 12.39 -11.35
N LEU A 44 -24.15 12.47 -11.69
CA LEU A 44 -25.12 11.39 -11.67
C LEU A 44 -25.75 11.30 -13.06
N TRP A 45 -25.79 10.11 -13.66
CA TRP A 45 -26.40 9.89 -14.98
C TRP A 45 -27.12 8.54 -15.06
N PRO A 46 -28.22 8.45 -15.82
CA PRO A 46 -29.01 7.23 -15.92
C PRO A 46 -28.26 6.16 -16.73
N LEU A 47 -28.48 4.90 -16.35
CA LEU A 47 -27.97 3.73 -17.07
C LEU A 47 -29.04 3.07 -17.95
N ARG A 48 -30.31 3.44 -17.74
CA ARG A 48 -31.47 3.01 -18.51
C ARG A 48 -32.51 4.13 -18.57
N ASP A 49 -33.48 4.00 -19.46
CA ASP A 49 -34.63 4.90 -19.49
C ASP A 49 -35.42 4.79 -18.17
N MET A 50 -35.85 5.95 -17.64
CA MET A 50 -36.51 6.07 -16.34
C MET A 50 -37.86 6.79 -16.48
N SER A 51 -38.89 6.23 -15.85
CA SER A 51 -40.19 6.88 -15.71
C SER A 51 -40.22 7.81 -14.50
N ASN A 52 -41.14 8.78 -14.50
CA ASN A 52 -41.35 9.63 -13.32
C ASN A 52 -41.74 8.78 -12.10
N GLY A 53 -41.05 9.00 -10.98
CA GLY A 53 -41.26 8.29 -9.72
C GLY A 53 -40.48 6.98 -9.56
N GLU A 54 -39.73 6.54 -10.57
CA GLU A 54 -38.82 5.40 -10.41
C GLU A 54 -37.64 5.73 -9.48
N GLU A 55 -37.14 4.71 -8.77
CA GLU A 55 -36.08 4.85 -7.78
C GLU A 55 -34.71 5.08 -8.41
N VAL A 56 -33.95 6.01 -7.81
CA VAL A 56 -32.54 6.25 -8.13
C VAL A 56 -31.67 5.36 -7.23
N SER A 57 -30.93 4.45 -7.85
CA SER A 57 -30.05 3.48 -7.20
C SER A 57 -28.69 3.44 -7.88
N ARG A 58 -27.68 2.97 -7.16
CA ARG A 58 -26.30 2.77 -7.65
C ARG A 58 -25.72 1.44 -7.17
N ASP A 59 -24.68 0.97 -7.85
CA ASP A 59 -23.87 -0.13 -7.35
C ASP A 59 -22.73 0.43 -6.46
N TYR A 60 -22.68 0.06 -5.17
CA TYR A 60 -21.58 0.43 -4.27
C TYR A 60 -20.37 -0.52 -4.39
N ALA A 61 -20.56 -1.69 -4.98
CA ALA A 61 -19.50 -2.65 -5.31
C ALA A 61 -19.18 -2.67 -6.83
N TYR A 62 -19.46 -1.56 -7.54
CA TYR A 62 -19.28 -1.48 -8.98
C TYR A 62 -17.88 -1.91 -9.43
N GLY A 63 -17.81 -2.79 -10.44
CA GLY A 63 -16.56 -3.28 -11.03
C GLY A 63 -15.91 -4.46 -10.29
N GLU A 64 -16.39 -4.84 -9.11
CA GLU A 64 -15.94 -6.07 -8.44
C GLU A 64 -16.71 -7.27 -8.99
N SER A 65 -15.99 -8.31 -9.43
CA SER A 65 -16.57 -9.50 -10.03
C SER A 65 -16.57 -10.71 -9.11
N ASP A 66 -15.72 -10.73 -8.08
CA ASP A 66 -15.69 -11.80 -7.08
C ASP A 66 -16.91 -11.68 -6.14
N PRO A 67 -17.85 -12.65 -6.13
CA PRO A 67 -19.05 -12.56 -5.30
C PRO A 67 -18.77 -12.44 -3.80
N LEU A 68 -17.69 -13.06 -3.33
CA LEU A 68 -17.30 -12.99 -1.93
C LEU A 68 -16.77 -11.59 -1.59
N ILE A 69 -15.92 -11.02 -2.44
CA ILE A 69 -15.43 -9.65 -2.23
C ILE A 69 -16.57 -8.64 -2.37
N ARG A 70 -17.50 -8.82 -3.32
CA ARG A 70 -18.73 -8.01 -3.41
C ARG A 70 -19.50 -8.05 -2.10
N SER A 71 -19.79 -9.25 -1.56
CA SER A 71 -20.49 -9.39 -0.29
C SER A 71 -19.77 -8.67 0.87
N CYS A 72 -18.44 -8.74 0.89
CA CYS A 72 -17.62 -8.02 1.87
C CYS A 72 -17.74 -6.49 1.72
N LEU A 73 -17.68 -5.96 0.49
CA LEU A 73 -17.78 -4.53 0.19
C LEU A 73 -19.17 -3.97 0.51
N LEU A 74 -20.22 -4.78 0.35
CA LEU A 74 -21.60 -4.38 0.57
C LEU A 74 -22.05 -4.43 2.03
N LEU A 75 -21.24 -4.95 2.95
CA LEU A 75 -21.56 -4.99 4.38
C LEU A 75 -22.06 -3.67 5.01
N PRO A 76 -21.60 -2.47 4.61
CA PRO A 76 -22.17 -1.22 5.11
C PRO A 76 -23.65 -1.03 4.78
N TRP A 77 -24.17 -1.71 3.76
CA TRP A 77 -25.56 -1.58 3.28
C TRP A 77 -26.37 -2.87 3.39
N GLN A 78 -25.73 -4.04 3.33
CA GLN A 78 -26.38 -5.35 3.37
C GLN A 78 -25.69 -6.26 4.39
N SER A 79 -26.46 -6.77 5.35
CA SER A 79 -25.91 -7.72 6.34
C SER A 79 -25.59 -9.06 5.68
N ALA A 80 -24.37 -9.55 5.88
CA ALA A 80 -23.95 -10.89 5.49
C ALA A 80 -23.19 -11.57 6.64
N ASP A 81 -23.44 -12.85 6.87
CA ASP A 81 -22.61 -13.64 7.80
C ASP A 81 -21.38 -14.18 7.06
N LEU A 82 -20.21 -13.80 7.57
CA LEU A 82 -18.90 -14.15 7.01
C LEU A 82 -18.01 -14.82 8.08
N THR A 83 -18.55 -15.14 9.26
CA THR A 83 -17.82 -15.76 10.37
C THR A 83 -17.31 -17.16 10.03
N HIS A 84 -17.97 -17.84 9.08
CA HIS A 84 -17.59 -19.16 8.60
C HIS A 84 -16.33 -19.18 7.71
N ILE A 85 -15.86 -18.02 7.25
CA ILE A 85 -14.67 -17.93 6.39
C ILE A 85 -13.42 -18.17 7.23
N ASN A 86 -12.50 -18.99 6.72
CA ASN A 86 -11.21 -19.20 7.36
C ASN A 86 -10.40 -17.88 7.37
N HIS A 87 -10.08 -17.36 8.56
CA HIS A 87 -9.33 -16.12 8.75
C HIS A 87 -7.80 -16.29 8.76
N GLN A 88 -7.30 -17.50 8.49
CA GLN A 88 -5.88 -17.75 8.37
C GLN A 88 -5.29 -17.04 7.15
N THR A 89 -4.12 -16.44 7.34
CA THR A 89 -3.39 -15.73 6.29
C THR A 89 -1.97 -16.29 6.22
N PRO A 90 -1.73 -17.41 5.52
CA PRO A 90 -0.38 -17.95 5.35
C PRO A 90 0.51 -16.97 4.57
N GLU A 91 1.82 -17.26 4.54
CA GLU A 91 2.72 -16.54 3.65
C GLU A 91 2.25 -16.73 2.19
N PRO A 92 2.17 -15.66 1.38
CA PRO A 92 1.89 -15.76 -0.05
C PRO A 92 2.92 -16.63 -0.78
N SER A 93 2.53 -17.17 -1.94
CA SER A 93 3.43 -17.93 -2.81
C SER A 93 4.56 -17.08 -3.38
N GLU A 94 5.62 -17.74 -3.84
CA GLU A 94 6.77 -17.07 -4.50
C GLU A 94 6.35 -16.18 -5.67
N SER A 95 5.31 -16.58 -6.43
CA SER A 95 4.75 -15.79 -7.53
C SER A 95 4.22 -14.42 -7.11
N HIS A 96 3.74 -14.27 -5.87
CA HIS A 96 3.33 -12.96 -5.34
C HIS A 96 4.53 -12.02 -5.22
N TYR A 97 5.64 -12.51 -4.68
CA TYR A 97 6.87 -11.71 -4.54
C TYR A 97 7.53 -11.45 -5.90
N GLN A 98 7.44 -12.39 -6.84
CA GLN A 98 7.90 -12.18 -8.20
C GLN A 98 7.11 -11.04 -8.89
N ALA A 99 5.79 -11.00 -8.73
CA ALA A 99 4.98 -9.91 -9.28
C ALA A 99 5.39 -8.54 -8.72
N ILE A 100 5.64 -8.46 -7.40
CA ILE A 100 6.15 -7.23 -6.75
C ILE A 100 7.51 -6.83 -7.34
N PHE A 101 8.41 -7.80 -7.52
CA PHE A 101 9.72 -7.56 -8.12
C PHE A 101 9.61 -7.02 -9.55
N ASP A 102 8.75 -7.62 -10.37
CA ASP A 102 8.51 -7.22 -11.76
C ASP A 102 7.90 -5.81 -11.84
N GLU A 103 6.97 -5.47 -10.94
CA GLU A 103 6.36 -4.14 -10.84
C GLU A 103 7.36 -3.05 -10.42
N ASN A 104 8.29 -3.38 -9.52
CA ASN A 104 9.33 -2.44 -9.07
C ASN A 104 10.35 -2.10 -10.17
N LYS A 105 10.48 -2.97 -11.17
CA LYS A 105 11.45 -2.84 -12.28
C LYS A 105 12.90 -2.79 -11.77
N GLU A 106 13.20 -3.56 -10.73
CA GLU A 106 14.57 -3.76 -10.24
C GLU A 106 15.25 -4.89 -11.04
N SER A 107 16.58 -4.84 -11.15
CA SER A 107 17.41 -5.93 -11.67
C SER A 107 18.24 -6.51 -10.52
N LEU A 108 18.50 -7.83 -10.54
CA LEU A 108 19.40 -8.43 -9.55
C LEU A 108 20.87 -8.26 -9.96
N PRO A 109 21.80 -8.06 -9.00
CA PRO A 109 23.22 -8.01 -9.30
C PRO A 109 23.74 -9.37 -9.76
N LEU A 110 24.78 -9.36 -10.58
CA LEU A 110 25.59 -10.56 -10.84
C LEU A 110 26.50 -10.84 -9.62
N PRO A 111 26.89 -12.10 -9.39
CA PRO A 111 27.87 -12.42 -8.35
C PRO A 111 29.19 -11.67 -8.58
N VAL A 112 29.68 -11.02 -7.53
CA VAL A 112 30.95 -10.28 -7.55
C VAL A 112 31.78 -10.70 -6.33
N GLU A 113 33.09 -10.82 -6.53
CA GLU A 113 34.03 -11.05 -5.43
C GLU A 113 34.11 -9.83 -4.49
N PRO A 114 34.00 -10.02 -3.17
CA PRO A 114 34.10 -8.92 -2.22
C PRO A 114 35.44 -8.18 -2.37
N PRO A 115 35.44 -6.84 -2.48
CA PRO A 115 36.68 -6.10 -2.64
C PRO A 115 37.52 -6.15 -1.36
N LEU A 116 38.81 -6.45 -1.50
CA LEU A 116 39.79 -6.33 -0.43
C LEU A 116 40.36 -4.91 -0.43
N HIS A 117 40.03 -4.13 0.59
CA HIS A 117 40.56 -2.79 0.76
C HIS A 117 41.65 -2.75 1.83
N ASP A 118 42.76 -2.11 1.50
CA ASP A 118 43.79 -1.79 2.50
C ASP A 118 43.23 -0.81 3.55
N LYS A 119 43.77 -0.88 4.78
CA LYS A 119 43.50 0.05 5.86
C LYS A 119 43.85 1.49 5.51
N SER A 120 44.73 1.72 4.52
CA SER A 120 45.07 3.05 4.03
C SER A 120 44.11 3.63 2.98
N LYS A 121 43.19 2.82 2.42
CA LYS A 121 42.30 3.25 1.34
C LYS A 121 41.43 4.44 1.78
N VAL A 122 41.47 5.49 0.97
CA VAL A 122 40.54 6.64 1.02
C VAL A 122 39.43 6.37 0.02
N PHE A 123 38.19 6.42 0.49
CA PHE A 123 36.97 6.21 -0.28
C PHE A 123 36.44 7.54 -0.78
N LYS A 124 36.14 7.60 -2.07
CA LYS A 124 35.36 8.68 -2.66
C LYS A 124 33.88 8.41 -2.45
N VAL A 125 33.16 9.35 -1.85
CA VAL A 125 31.72 9.22 -1.57
C VAL A 125 30.95 10.21 -2.45
N TYR A 126 29.97 9.70 -3.18
CA TYR A 126 28.95 10.53 -3.83
C TYR A 126 27.64 10.39 -3.06
N THR A 127 27.02 11.52 -2.71
CA THR A 127 25.74 11.53 -2.00
C THR A 127 24.95 12.80 -2.32
N ASP A 128 23.63 12.66 -2.39
CA ASP A 128 22.65 13.76 -2.47
C ASP A 128 22.05 14.11 -1.09
N MET A 129 22.46 13.41 -0.03
CA MET A 129 21.91 13.55 1.32
C MET A 129 22.73 14.51 2.19
N GLN A 130 22.12 15.63 2.60
CA GLN A 130 22.75 16.62 3.47
C GLN A 130 23.18 16.03 4.82
N GLN A 131 22.44 15.05 5.34
CA GLN A 131 22.76 14.36 6.60
C GLN A 131 24.10 13.60 6.49
N VAL A 132 24.39 13.02 5.34
CA VAL A 132 25.64 12.29 5.10
C VAL A 132 26.80 13.28 4.94
N LEU A 133 26.59 14.36 4.17
CA LEU A 133 27.58 15.44 4.01
C LEU A 133 28.00 16.05 5.35
N ASN A 134 27.04 16.25 6.27
CA ASN A 134 27.30 16.85 7.58
C ASN A 134 27.81 15.83 8.62
N GLY A 135 27.47 14.54 8.44
CA GLY A 135 27.74 13.49 9.42
C GLY A 135 29.06 12.75 9.22
N VAL A 136 29.53 12.63 7.97
CA VAL A 136 30.74 11.87 7.64
C VAL A 136 31.96 12.79 7.64
N ASN A 137 32.70 12.78 8.75
CA ASN A 137 33.87 13.65 8.98
C ASN A 137 35.20 12.89 9.02
N HIS A 138 35.19 11.56 8.87
CA HIS A 138 36.39 10.76 8.98
C HIS A 138 37.28 10.91 7.72
N PRO A 139 38.60 11.16 7.84
CA PRO A 139 39.46 11.56 6.71
C PRO A 139 39.61 10.50 5.61
N ARG A 140 39.21 9.26 5.87
CA ARG A 140 39.15 8.19 4.86
C ARG A 140 37.95 8.28 3.93
N PHE A 141 37.03 9.22 4.13
CA PHE A 141 35.90 9.45 3.25
C PHE A 141 35.99 10.86 2.71
N VAL A 142 36.19 10.98 1.41
CA VAL A 142 36.32 12.26 0.70
C VAL A 142 35.15 12.38 -0.27
N PHE A 143 34.42 13.48 -0.21
CA PHE A 143 33.28 13.67 -1.10
C PHE A 143 33.72 14.00 -2.53
N THR A 144 32.97 13.51 -3.50
CA THR A 144 33.13 13.85 -4.91
C THR A 144 31.80 14.26 -5.52
N ASN A 145 31.85 15.22 -6.45
CA ASN A 145 30.70 15.64 -7.25
C ASN A 145 30.54 14.80 -8.53
N ASN A 146 31.43 13.84 -8.78
CA ASN A 146 31.37 12.97 -9.95
C ASN A 146 31.04 11.53 -9.52
N GLU A 147 29.80 11.12 -9.74
CA GLU A 147 29.28 9.81 -9.35
C GLU A 147 30.09 8.64 -9.93
N LYS A 148 30.68 8.81 -11.13
CA LYS A 148 31.41 7.75 -11.85
C LYS A 148 32.74 7.38 -11.20
N GLU A 149 33.35 8.29 -10.45
CA GLU A 149 34.63 8.04 -9.75
C GLU A 149 34.46 7.68 -8.28
N ALA A 150 33.23 7.66 -7.77
CA ALA A 150 32.95 7.31 -6.39
C ALA A 150 33.28 5.83 -6.10
N ASP A 151 33.80 5.56 -4.91
CA ASP A 151 33.87 4.19 -4.38
C ASP A 151 32.55 3.81 -3.67
N ILE A 152 31.81 4.82 -3.16
CA ILE A 152 30.55 4.65 -2.43
C ILE A 152 29.48 5.55 -3.03
N LEU A 153 28.33 4.98 -3.38
CA LEU A 153 27.12 5.70 -3.75
C LEU A 153 26.14 5.65 -2.58
N PHE A 154 25.84 6.82 -2.02
CA PHE A 154 24.89 6.96 -0.92
C PHE A 154 23.76 7.89 -1.36
N HIS A 155 22.75 7.33 -2.02
CA HIS A 155 21.63 8.10 -2.56
C HIS A 155 20.40 8.04 -1.66
N PHE A 156 19.62 9.10 -1.68
CA PHE A 156 18.25 9.12 -1.18
C PHE A 156 17.29 8.37 -2.12
N SER A 157 17.50 8.48 -3.44
CA SER A 157 16.67 7.80 -4.44
C SER A 157 16.99 6.31 -4.56
N HIS A 158 15.99 5.53 -4.98
CA HIS A 158 16.13 4.08 -5.15
C HIS A 158 17.09 3.69 -6.28
N PHE A 159 17.98 2.73 -5.99
CA PHE A 159 18.67 1.99 -7.05
C PHE A 159 17.74 0.93 -7.63
N LYS A 160 17.71 0.84 -8.96
CA LYS A 160 16.95 -0.20 -9.67
C LYS A 160 17.83 -1.10 -10.49
N ASP A 161 18.87 -0.56 -11.12
CA ASP A 161 19.70 -1.31 -12.04
C ASP A 161 20.97 -1.87 -11.36
N TYR A 162 20.79 -2.81 -10.43
CA TYR A 162 21.91 -3.47 -9.75
C TYR A 162 22.74 -4.33 -10.70
N LYS A 163 22.15 -4.87 -11.77
CA LYS A 163 22.85 -5.65 -12.78
C LYS A 163 23.95 -4.82 -13.47
N THR A 164 23.62 -3.63 -13.96
CA THR A 164 24.61 -2.75 -14.59
C THR A 164 25.69 -2.33 -13.59
N LEU A 165 25.30 -1.96 -12.36
CA LEU A 165 26.25 -1.60 -11.30
C LEU A 165 27.24 -2.74 -10.99
N SER A 166 26.75 -3.96 -10.82
CA SER A 166 27.61 -5.14 -10.57
C SER A 166 28.51 -5.51 -11.76
N THR A 167 28.12 -5.17 -12.99
CA THR A 167 28.88 -5.49 -14.21
C THR A 167 29.96 -4.45 -14.49
N GLU A 168 29.59 -3.16 -14.46
CA GLU A 168 30.49 -2.05 -14.84
C GLU A 168 31.32 -1.56 -13.67
N ARG A 169 30.79 -1.64 -12.44
CA ARG A 169 31.41 -1.13 -11.22
C ARG A 169 31.31 -2.17 -10.09
N PRO A 170 31.83 -3.39 -10.28
CA PRO A 170 31.64 -4.52 -9.36
C PRO A 170 31.93 -4.21 -7.88
N HIS A 171 32.88 -3.32 -7.61
CA HIS A 171 33.33 -3.00 -6.25
C HIS A 171 32.75 -1.69 -5.69
N VAL A 172 31.78 -1.09 -6.36
CA VAL A 172 31.08 0.08 -5.81
C VAL A 172 30.22 -0.34 -4.62
N LEU A 173 30.28 0.43 -3.54
CA LEU A 173 29.45 0.18 -2.36
C LEU A 173 28.17 1.01 -2.45
N LEU A 174 27.03 0.38 -2.17
CA LEU A 174 25.70 1.00 -2.20
C LEU A 174 25.12 1.05 -0.79
N ASN A 175 24.26 2.02 -0.52
CA ASN A 175 23.52 2.14 0.75
C ASN A 175 22.16 1.43 0.76
N GLN A 176 21.89 0.57 -0.24
CA GLN A 176 20.60 -0.10 -0.44
C GLN A 176 20.82 -1.53 -0.93
N PHE A 177 19.85 -2.41 -0.69
CA PHE A 177 19.87 -3.80 -1.14
C PHE A 177 18.76 -4.05 -2.17
N PRO A 178 18.98 -4.91 -3.18
CA PRO A 178 17.90 -5.35 -4.06
C PRO A 178 16.79 -6.01 -3.24
N CYS A 179 15.53 -5.77 -3.62
CA CYS A 179 14.33 -6.31 -2.95
C CYS A 179 14.17 -5.88 -1.46
N GLU A 180 14.83 -4.82 -1.00
CA GLU A 180 14.69 -4.32 0.38
C GLU A 180 13.25 -3.87 0.69
N ASN A 181 12.46 -3.55 -0.34
CA ASN A 181 11.03 -3.25 -0.23
C ASN A 181 10.23 -4.38 0.44
N LEU A 182 10.68 -5.64 0.35
CA LEU A 182 10.02 -6.77 1.00
C LEU A 182 10.00 -6.65 2.54
N LEU A 183 10.96 -5.91 3.11
CA LEU A 183 11.05 -5.66 4.55
C LEU A 183 10.61 -4.25 4.95
N THR A 184 10.77 -3.28 4.05
CA THR A 184 10.52 -1.87 4.35
C THR A 184 9.09 -1.40 4.01
N VAL A 185 8.37 -2.17 3.19
CA VAL A 185 6.96 -1.92 2.86
C VAL A 185 6.05 -2.73 3.77
N LYS A 186 4.98 -2.11 4.30
CA LYS A 186 4.19 -2.63 5.42
C LYS A 186 3.49 -3.97 5.12
N ASP A 187 2.86 -4.08 3.96
CA ASP A 187 2.15 -5.29 3.56
C ASP A 187 3.14 -6.43 3.26
N CYS A 188 4.27 -6.13 2.60
CA CYS A 188 5.33 -7.09 2.35
C CYS A 188 5.95 -7.60 3.66
N LEU A 189 6.25 -6.70 4.62
CA LEU A 189 6.75 -7.07 5.93
C LEU A 189 5.77 -7.99 6.66
N ALA A 190 4.48 -7.67 6.64
CA ALA A 190 3.44 -8.51 7.24
C ALA A 190 3.37 -9.90 6.60
N SER A 191 3.43 -9.96 5.26
CA SER A 191 3.45 -11.21 4.49
C SER A 191 4.68 -12.07 4.80
N VAL A 192 5.89 -11.53 4.69
CA VAL A 192 7.15 -12.26 4.91
C VAL A 192 7.30 -12.71 6.37
N SER A 193 6.80 -11.93 7.32
CA SER A 193 6.85 -12.27 8.75
C SER A 193 6.09 -13.57 9.08
N ARG A 194 5.07 -13.92 8.29
CA ARG A 194 4.29 -15.16 8.45
C ARG A 194 5.11 -16.41 8.11
N ARG A 195 6.23 -16.30 7.39
CA ARG A 195 7.18 -17.40 7.18
C ARG A 195 7.64 -18.04 8.49
N ILE A 196 7.85 -17.21 9.52
CA ILE A 196 8.30 -17.64 10.85
C ILE A 196 7.11 -17.81 11.81
N GLY A 197 6.12 -16.93 11.69
CA GLY A 197 4.97 -16.90 12.60
C GLY A 197 3.81 -17.85 12.25
N GLY A 198 3.85 -18.49 11.09
CA GLY A 198 2.71 -19.21 10.54
C GLY A 198 1.56 -18.28 10.14
N ALA A 199 0.37 -18.85 9.95
CA ALA A 199 -0.80 -18.13 9.45
C ALA A 199 -1.28 -16.97 10.34
N GLU A 200 -0.95 -17.01 11.63
CA GLU A 200 -1.27 -15.94 12.59
C GLU A 200 -0.24 -14.81 12.60
N GLY A 201 0.94 -15.03 12.04
CA GLY A 201 2.07 -14.11 12.13
C GLY A 201 2.86 -14.26 13.44
N PRO A 202 4.03 -13.62 13.54
CA PRO A 202 4.91 -13.81 14.69
C PRO A 202 4.43 -12.99 15.89
N ARG A 203 4.71 -13.46 17.12
CA ARG A 203 4.22 -12.83 18.37
C ARG A 203 4.62 -11.36 18.57
N TRP A 204 5.70 -10.91 17.92
CA TRP A 204 6.19 -9.54 18.02
C TRP A 204 5.51 -8.58 17.03
N LEU A 205 4.77 -9.10 16.04
CA LEU A 205 4.02 -8.30 15.08
C LEU A 205 2.51 -8.47 15.34
N PRO A 206 1.76 -7.38 15.57
CA PRO A 206 0.30 -7.46 15.69
C PRO A 206 -0.34 -8.09 14.46
N ARG A 207 -1.47 -8.79 14.66
CA ARG A 207 -2.25 -9.40 13.58
C ARG A 207 -2.52 -8.36 12.49
N THR A 208 -2.09 -8.65 11.27
CA THR A 208 -2.10 -7.71 10.15
C THR A 208 -2.70 -8.37 8.92
N PHE A 209 -3.62 -7.65 8.26
CA PHE A 209 -4.28 -8.08 7.04
C PHE A 209 -4.04 -7.06 5.93
N ASN A 210 -3.79 -7.53 4.70
CA ASN A 210 -3.84 -6.70 3.50
C ASN A 210 -5.30 -6.61 3.03
N LEU A 211 -5.98 -5.48 3.26
CA LEU A 211 -7.39 -5.32 2.90
C LEU A 211 -7.67 -5.41 1.40
N LYS A 212 -6.66 -5.36 0.52
CA LYS A 212 -6.85 -5.59 -0.92
C LYS A 212 -7.05 -7.08 -1.23
N THR A 213 -6.28 -7.95 -0.58
CA THR A 213 -6.22 -9.39 -0.89
C THR A 213 -6.84 -10.29 0.19
N GLU A 214 -7.04 -9.77 1.40
CA GLU A 214 -7.40 -10.52 2.61
C GLU A 214 -8.64 -9.94 3.31
N LEU A 215 -9.47 -9.19 2.58
CA LEU A 215 -10.67 -8.56 3.16
C LEU A 215 -11.64 -9.58 3.79
N PRO A 216 -11.97 -10.72 3.15
CA PRO A 216 -12.87 -11.70 3.75
C PRO A 216 -12.31 -12.28 5.06
N GLN A 217 -11.01 -12.57 5.09
CA GLN A 217 -10.31 -13.09 6.26
C GLN A 217 -10.35 -12.07 7.41
N PHE A 218 -10.08 -10.80 7.09
CA PHE A 218 -10.17 -9.71 8.06
C PHE A 218 -11.58 -9.57 8.64
N ILE A 219 -12.62 -9.56 7.79
CA ILE A 219 -14.01 -9.43 8.24
C ILE A 219 -14.42 -10.60 9.12
N SER A 220 -14.10 -11.83 8.69
CA SER A 220 -14.37 -13.03 9.49
C SER A 220 -13.73 -12.92 10.88
N TYR A 221 -12.43 -12.59 10.92
CA TYR A 221 -11.70 -12.39 12.17
C TYR A 221 -12.33 -11.29 13.02
N PHE A 222 -12.66 -10.15 12.42
CA PHE A 222 -13.29 -9.01 13.09
C PHE A 222 -14.61 -9.41 13.76
N LYS A 223 -15.51 -10.08 13.03
CA LYS A 223 -16.82 -10.49 13.54
C LYS A 223 -16.71 -11.55 14.63
N GLN A 224 -15.82 -12.53 14.45
CA GLN A 224 -15.58 -13.55 15.47
C GLN A 224 -15.02 -12.94 16.78
N ARG A 225 -14.20 -11.88 16.71
CA ARG A 225 -13.73 -11.16 17.89
C ARG A 225 -14.86 -10.39 18.59
N GLU A 226 -15.72 -9.77 17.80
CA GLU A 226 -16.92 -9.07 18.29
C GLU A 226 -17.85 -10.03 19.06
N GLU A 227 -18.09 -11.24 18.52
CA GLU A 227 -18.88 -12.29 19.18
C GLU A 227 -18.26 -12.75 20.52
N ARG A 228 -16.93 -12.75 20.62
CA ARG A 228 -16.20 -13.10 21.84
C ARG A 228 -16.10 -11.93 22.85
N GLY A 229 -16.61 -10.75 22.51
CA GLY A 229 -16.51 -9.56 23.35
C GLY A 229 -15.07 -9.05 23.53
N GLU A 230 -14.20 -9.31 22.54
CA GLU A 230 -12.81 -8.83 22.56
C GLU A 230 -12.71 -7.36 22.13
N ASP A 231 -11.64 -6.68 22.55
CA ASP A 231 -11.31 -5.34 22.05
C ASP A 231 -11.09 -5.36 20.53
N ASN A 232 -11.84 -4.58 19.76
CA ASN A 232 -11.78 -4.62 18.30
C ASN A 232 -11.26 -3.32 17.68
N HIS A 233 -10.31 -2.65 18.34
CA HIS A 233 -9.64 -1.49 17.75
C HIS A 233 -8.65 -1.94 16.67
N TRP A 234 -8.76 -1.33 15.50
CA TRP A 234 -7.86 -1.57 14.37
C TRP A 234 -7.20 -0.28 13.92
N ILE A 235 -5.95 -0.41 13.47
CA ILE A 235 -5.19 0.66 12.84
C ILE A 235 -5.03 0.38 11.35
N CYS A 236 -5.69 1.17 10.50
CA CYS A 236 -5.60 1.08 9.05
C CYS A 236 -4.48 2.02 8.56
N LYS A 237 -3.51 1.47 7.83
CA LYS A 237 -2.35 2.21 7.32
C LYS A 237 -2.21 2.07 5.80
N PRO A 238 -1.80 3.14 5.11
CA PRO A 238 -1.33 3.04 3.73
C PRO A 238 -0.08 2.18 3.64
N TRP A 239 0.01 1.32 2.64
CA TRP A 239 1.19 0.50 2.42
C TRP A 239 2.43 1.38 2.11
N ASN A 240 2.26 2.43 1.30
CA ASN A 240 3.33 3.29 0.76
C ASN A 240 3.47 4.69 1.36
N LEU A 241 2.59 5.14 2.27
CA LEU A 241 2.74 6.44 2.94
C LEU A 241 3.48 6.33 4.28
N ALA A 242 4.04 7.46 4.71
CA ALA A 242 4.79 7.63 5.95
C ALA A 242 4.28 8.85 6.73
N ARG A 243 4.90 9.13 7.89
CA ARG A 243 4.57 10.30 8.75
C ARG A 243 3.12 10.33 9.23
N SER A 244 2.55 9.15 9.49
CA SER A 244 1.16 8.97 9.94
C SER A 244 0.09 9.50 8.98
N LEU A 245 0.47 9.87 7.75
CA LEU A 245 -0.48 10.30 6.73
C LEU A 245 -1.50 9.20 6.49
N ASP A 246 -2.77 9.59 6.53
CA ASP A 246 -3.91 8.74 6.19
C ASP A 246 -3.95 7.42 6.99
N THR A 247 -3.57 7.53 8.27
CA THR A 247 -3.64 6.46 9.29
C THR A 247 -4.90 6.65 10.13
N HIS A 248 -5.69 5.59 10.25
CA HIS A 248 -6.98 5.63 10.94
C HIS A 248 -7.02 4.60 12.06
N VAL A 249 -7.53 4.97 13.23
CA VAL A 249 -7.78 4.04 14.34
C VAL A 249 -9.29 4.01 14.59
N THR A 250 -9.90 2.84 14.50
CA THR A 250 -11.36 2.72 14.63
C THR A 250 -11.79 1.31 15.04
N THR A 251 -12.99 1.20 15.60
CA THR A 251 -13.73 -0.04 15.84
C THR A 251 -14.88 -0.25 14.84
N ASN A 252 -15.04 0.66 13.86
CA ASN A 252 -16.17 0.60 12.92
C ASN A 252 -15.80 -0.20 11.67
N LEU A 253 -16.36 -1.40 11.53
CA LEU A 253 -16.11 -2.28 10.38
C LEU A 253 -16.51 -1.63 9.05
N SER A 254 -17.67 -0.97 8.99
CA SER A 254 -18.14 -0.29 7.79
C SER A 254 -17.18 0.81 7.35
N TYR A 255 -16.61 1.55 8.30
CA TYR A 255 -15.58 2.55 8.01
C TYR A 255 -14.33 1.89 7.42
N ILE A 256 -13.83 0.81 8.03
CA ILE A 256 -12.64 0.09 7.55
C ILE A 256 -12.83 -0.43 6.12
N ILE A 257 -14.00 -0.99 5.82
CA ILE A 257 -14.34 -1.48 4.48
C ILE A 257 -14.33 -0.33 3.47
N ARG A 258 -15.00 0.78 3.81
CA ARG A 258 -15.10 1.95 2.94
C ARG A 258 -13.76 2.66 2.73
N GLN A 259 -12.80 2.55 3.65
CA GLN A 259 -11.43 3.05 3.42
C GLN A 259 -10.73 2.40 2.21
N ARG A 260 -11.22 1.26 1.69
CA ARG A 260 -10.72 0.70 0.42
C ARG A 260 -11.09 1.55 -0.80
N GLU A 261 -12.17 2.33 -0.71
CA GLU A 261 -12.70 3.16 -1.81
C GLU A 261 -11.84 4.40 -2.07
N SER A 262 -11.04 4.85 -1.09
CA SER A 262 -10.13 5.98 -1.26
C SER A 262 -8.91 5.55 -2.08
N THR A 263 -9.00 5.70 -3.41
CA THR A 263 -7.90 5.42 -4.35
C THR A 263 -7.19 6.70 -4.83
N PRO A 264 -5.88 6.64 -5.15
CA PRO A 264 -4.91 5.63 -4.73
C PRO A 264 -4.28 6.02 -3.39
N LYS A 265 -3.81 5.02 -2.66
CA LYS A 265 -2.59 5.20 -1.86
C LYS A 265 -1.45 4.64 -2.68
#